data_AF-A0A350P280-F1
#
_entry.id   AF-A0A350P280-F1
#
_cell.length_a   1.000
_cell.length_b   1.000
_cell.length_c   1.000
_cell.angle_alpha   90.00
_cell.angle_beta   90.00
_cell.angle_gamma   90.00
#
_symmetry.space_group_name_H-M   'P 1'
#
loop_
_entity.id
_entity.type
_entity.pdbx_description
1 polymer ?
#
loop_
_entity_poly.entity_id
_entity_poly.type
_entity_poly.pdbx_seq_one_letter_code
_entity_poly.pdbx_strand_id
1 'polypeptide(L)'
;MSNEENREVEILHNGQVIGVALEAVNPTVKTHETSVRLADFRAMFTRAEMTAIYTAANTDVEVKMFLDDISAMKTVSVVNQVIIDDVNYLKDQSLITADRASEILLGKPI
;
A
#
# COMPACT_ATOMS: atom_id res chain seq x y z
N MET A 1 21.45 -3.28 23.83
CA MET A 1 20.13 -3.63 24.38
C MET A 1 19.30 -2.36 24.25
N SER A 2 18.41 -2.29 23.27
CA SER A 2 17.59 -1.10 23.00
C SER A 2 16.36 -1.17 23.89
N ASN A 3 16.20 -0.22 24.81
CA ASN A 3 14.93 -0.03 25.51
C ASN A 3 14.02 0.76 24.57
N GLU A 4 13.03 0.07 24.00
CA GLU A 4 11.86 0.67 23.36
C GLU A 4 11.06 1.37 24.48
N GLU A 5 11.23 2.69 24.63
CA GLU A 5 10.57 3.47 25.67
C GLU A 5 9.11 3.70 25.26
N ASN A 6 8.23 2.76 25.60
CA ASN A 6 6.79 2.94 25.54
C ASN A 6 6.41 4.12 26.45
N ARG A 7 5.90 5.22 25.87
CA ARG A 7 5.38 6.34 26.65
C ARG A 7 3.94 6.03 27.07
N GLU A 8 3.76 5.76 28.35
CA GLU A 8 2.44 5.69 28.97
C GLU A 8 1.85 7.11 29.02
N VAL A 9 0.68 7.31 28.42
CA VAL A 9 -0.04 8.57 28.45
C VAL A 9 -1.24 8.43 29.37
N GLU A 10 -1.33 9.30 30.36
CA GLU A 10 -2.47 9.38 31.27
C GLU A 10 -3.68 9.99 30.55
N ILE A 11 -4.77 9.23 30.48
CA ILE A 11 -6.05 9.71 29.97
C ILE A 11 -6.74 10.48 31.09
N LEU A 12 -6.94 11.78 30.88
CA LEU A 12 -7.61 12.68 31.82
C LEU A 12 -9.07 12.94 31.42
N HIS A 13 -10.00 12.80 32.37
CA HIS A 13 -11.37 13.30 32.23
C HIS A 13 -11.71 14.18 33.44
N ASN A 14 -12.11 15.43 33.19
CA ASN A 14 -12.38 16.44 34.23
C ASN A 14 -11.24 16.64 35.25
N GLY A 15 -9.99 16.53 34.79
CA GLY A 15 -8.81 16.70 35.65
C GLY A 15 -8.44 15.47 36.49
N GLN A 16 -9.12 14.33 36.29
CA GLN A 16 -8.82 13.08 36.95
C GLN A 16 -8.31 12.04 35.94
N VAL A 17 -7.24 11.34 36.30
CA VAL A 17 -6.68 10.23 35.49
C VAL A 17 -7.66 9.06 35.55
N ILE A 18 -8.16 8.64 34.38
CA ILE A 18 -9.13 7.54 34.22
C ILE A 18 -8.52 6.29 33.56
N GLY A 19 -7.26 6.36 33.15
CA GLY A 19 -6.53 5.21 32.61
C GLY A 19 -5.17 5.61 32.04
N VAL A 20 -4.36 4.60 31.71
CA VAL A 20 -3.13 4.78 30.94
C VAL A 20 -3.32 4.16 29.56
N ALA A 21 -3.03 4.93 28.50
CA ALA A 21 -2.90 4.41 27.15
C ALA A 21 -1.42 4.23 26.82
N LEU A 22 -1.10 3.13 26.17
CA LEU A 22 0.16 3.02 25.43
C LEU A 22 -0.02 3.86 24.17
N GLU A 23 0.57 5.06 24.14
CA GLU A 23 0.68 5.79 22.89
C GLU A 23 1.71 5.02 22.06
N ALA A 24 1.25 4.24 21.09
CA ALA A 24 2.14 3.68 20.10
C ALA A 24 2.90 4.86 19.51
N VAL A 25 4.21 4.92 19.77
CA VAL A 25 5.12 5.83 19.08
C VAL A 25 4.86 5.57 17.62
N ASN A 26 4.15 6.49 16.95
CA ASN A 26 3.83 6.34 15.54
C ASN A 26 5.20 6.33 14.85
N PRO A 27 5.74 5.15 14.46
CA PRO A 27 7.12 5.07 14.03
C PRO A 27 7.16 5.96 12.83
N THR A 28 7.96 7.03 12.86
CA THR A 28 8.02 8.09 11.85
C THR A 28 7.81 7.44 10.49
N VAL A 29 6.56 7.48 10.02
CA VAL A 29 6.22 6.80 8.77
C VAL A 29 7.05 7.58 7.80
N LYS A 30 8.07 6.94 7.20
CA LYS A 30 8.66 7.49 5.99
C LYS A 30 7.46 7.76 5.12
N THR A 31 7.10 9.04 4.96
CA THR A 31 5.97 9.45 4.15
C THR A 31 6.40 9.18 2.73
N HIS A 32 6.26 7.92 2.31
CA HIS A 32 6.37 7.55 0.91
C HIS A 32 5.29 8.33 0.19
N GLU A 33 5.63 8.88 -0.96
CA GLU A 33 4.69 9.69 -1.74
C GLU A 33 3.43 8.84 -2.02
N THR A 34 2.30 9.27 -1.48
CA THR A 34 1.02 8.56 -1.63
C THR A 34 0.43 8.72 -3.04
N SER A 35 1.10 9.52 -3.88
CA SER A 35 0.80 9.73 -5.29
C SER A 35 2.11 9.77 -6.08
N VAL A 36 2.27 8.82 -7.00
CA VAL A 36 3.47 8.65 -7.84
C VAL A 36 3.14 8.86 -9.30
N ARG A 37 4.13 9.13 -10.16
CA ARG A 37 3.89 9.17 -11.62
C ARG A 37 3.56 7.76 -12.09
N LEU A 38 2.77 7.62 -13.15
CA LEU A 38 2.42 6.30 -13.71
C LEU A 38 3.68 5.48 -14.06
N ALA A 39 4.73 6.11 -14.58
CA ALA A 39 5.99 5.44 -14.90
C ALA A 39 6.65 4.84 -13.64
N ASP A 40 6.64 5.57 -12.53
CA ASP A 40 7.20 5.13 -11.26
C ASP A 40 6.35 4.01 -10.65
N PHE A 41 5.02 4.12 -10.74
CA PHE A 41 4.11 3.04 -10.34
C PHE A 41 4.37 1.74 -11.10
N ARG A 42 4.52 1.81 -12.43
CA ARG A 42 4.86 0.63 -13.25
C ARG A 42 6.23 0.05 -12.90
N ALA A 43 7.18 0.88 -12.49
CA ALA A 43 8.51 0.44 -12.05
C ALA A 43 8.48 -0.27 -10.67
N MET A 44 7.39 -0.17 -9.91
CA MET A 44 7.19 -0.94 -8.69
C MET A 44 6.88 -2.41 -8.96
N PHE A 45 6.63 -2.81 -10.21
CA PHE A 45 6.41 -4.20 -10.61
C PHE A 45 7.64 -4.76 -11.33
N THR A 46 7.98 -6.01 -11.04
CA THR A 46 9.00 -6.73 -11.80
C THR A 46 8.50 -7.03 -13.21
N ARG A 47 9.44 -7.28 -14.12
CA ARG A 47 9.08 -7.69 -15.49
C ARG A 47 8.26 -8.97 -15.53
N ALA A 48 8.52 -9.92 -14.62
CA ALA A 48 7.79 -11.17 -14.52
C ALA A 48 6.34 -10.93 -14.08
N GLU A 49 6.15 -10.13 -13.03
CA GLU A 49 4.82 -9.71 -12.54
C GLU A 49 4.04 -9.00 -13.66
N MET A 50 4.63 -8.01 -14.32
CA MET A 50 3.97 -7.32 -15.44
C MET A 50 3.59 -8.27 -16.58
N THR A 51 4.45 -9.23 -16.92
CA THR A 51 4.15 -10.23 -17.96
C THR A 51 2.99 -11.13 -17.55
N ALA A 52 2.93 -11.55 -16.29
CA ALA A 52 1.82 -12.34 -15.76
C ALA A 52 0.50 -11.55 -15.80
N ILE A 53 0.51 -10.28 -15.38
CA ILE A 53 -0.65 -9.38 -15.40
C ILE A 53 -1.17 -9.19 -16.83
N TYR A 54 -0.29 -8.85 -17.79
CA TYR A 54 -0.67 -8.70 -19.20
C TYR A 54 -1.17 -10.01 -19.82
N THR A 55 -0.64 -11.16 -19.37
CA THR A 55 -1.10 -12.47 -19.84
C THR A 55 -2.50 -12.78 -19.29
N ALA A 56 -2.73 -12.55 -18.00
CA ALA A 56 -4.00 -12.75 -17.33
C ALA A 56 -5.11 -11.87 -17.93
N ALA A 57 -4.80 -10.62 -18.31
CA ALA A 57 -5.74 -9.70 -18.95
C ALA A 57 -6.35 -10.18 -20.28
N ASN A 58 -5.81 -11.24 -20.89
CA ASN A 58 -6.40 -11.85 -22.08
C ASN A 58 -7.65 -12.68 -21.77
N THR A 59 -7.81 -13.12 -20.51
CA THR A 59 -8.90 -14.01 -20.07
C THR A 59 -9.65 -13.47 -18.86
N ASP A 60 -9.06 -12.53 -18.13
CA ASP A 60 -9.63 -11.90 -16.94
C ASP A 60 -9.97 -10.43 -17.22
N VAL A 61 -11.27 -10.13 -17.16
CA VAL A 61 -11.80 -8.79 -17.46
C VAL A 61 -11.42 -7.80 -16.36
N GLU A 62 -11.32 -8.21 -15.10
CA GLU A 62 -10.99 -7.30 -13.99
C GLU A 62 -9.52 -6.88 -14.08
N VAL A 63 -8.61 -7.81 -14.40
CA VAL A 63 -7.19 -7.46 -14.67
C VAL A 63 -7.05 -6.55 -15.87
N LYS A 64 -7.87 -6.77 -16.92
CA LYS A 64 -7.88 -5.90 -18.10
C LYS A 64 -8.35 -4.48 -17.74
N MET A 65 -9.42 -4.35 -16.96
CA MET A 65 -9.92 -3.06 -16.50
C MET A 65 -8.87 -2.31 -15.68
N PHE A 66 -8.21 -2.99 -14.74
CA PHE A 66 -7.08 -2.42 -14.01
C PHE A 66 -6.01 -1.83 -14.95
N LEU A 67 -5.56 -2.59 -15.95
CA LEU A 67 -4.55 -2.12 -16.91
C LEU A 67 -5.03 -0.92 -17.74
N ASP A 68 -6.28 -0.94 -18.18
CA ASP A 68 -6.87 0.13 -18.98
C ASP A 68 -7.00 1.40 -18.12
N ASP A 69 -7.48 1.29 -16.88
CA ASP A 69 -7.64 2.40 -15.93
C ASP A 69 -6.30 3.05 -15.58
N ILE A 70 -5.29 2.27 -15.18
CA ILE A 70 -3.97 2.85 -14.87
C ILE A 70 -3.33 3.49 -16.10
N SER A 71 -3.60 2.98 -17.32
CA SER A 71 -3.03 3.54 -18.55
C SER A 71 -3.60 4.92 -18.89
N ALA A 72 -4.81 5.23 -18.43
CA ALA A 72 -5.44 6.53 -18.59
C ALA A 72 -4.94 7.57 -17.57
N MET A 73 -4.26 7.14 -16.51
CA MET A 73 -3.77 8.01 -15.43
C MET A 73 -2.41 8.64 -15.77
N LYS A 74 -2.18 9.87 -15.30
CA LYS A 74 -0.84 10.49 -15.30
C LYS A 74 -0.08 10.22 -14.00
N THR A 75 -0.83 10.14 -12.91
CA THR A 75 -0.36 9.91 -11.55
C THR A 75 -1.27 8.89 -10.89
N VAL A 76 -0.69 7.98 -10.11
CA VAL A 76 -1.39 6.91 -9.41
C VAL A 76 -1.29 7.18 -7.92
N SER A 77 -2.43 7.19 -7.22
CA SER A 77 -2.43 7.31 -5.77
C SER A 77 -2.56 5.92 -5.13
N VAL A 78 -1.54 5.49 -4.41
CA VAL A 78 -1.47 4.15 -3.78
C VAL A 78 -2.36 4.02 -2.54
N VAL A 79 -2.94 5.13 -2.08
CA VAL A 79 -3.95 5.16 -1.00
C VAL A 79 -5.38 5.28 -1.53
N ASN A 80 -5.56 5.36 -2.85
CA ASN A 80 -6.89 5.34 -3.46
C ASN A 80 -7.49 3.93 -3.32
N GLN A 81 -8.73 3.83 -2.86
CA GLN A 81 -9.37 2.55 -2.62
C GLN A 81 -9.45 1.67 -3.88
N VAL A 82 -9.68 2.25 -5.06
CA VAL A 82 -9.69 1.51 -6.33
C VAL A 82 -8.33 0.86 -6.59
N ILE A 83 -7.24 1.62 -6.41
CA ILE A 83 -5.87 1.09 -6.58
C ILE A 83 -5.57 0.01 -5.53
N ILE A 84 -6.02 0.19 -4.29
CA ILE A 84 -5.88 -0.81 -3.23
C ILE A 84 -6.62 -2.10 -3.59
N ASP A 85 -7.86 -1.98 -4.07
CA ASP A 85 -8.70 -3.11 -4.44
C ASP A 85 -8.08 -3.86 -5.64
N ASP A 86 -7.64 -3.14 -6.67
CA ASP A 86 -6.98 -3.72 -7.84
C ASP A 86 -5.68 -4.45 -7.47
N VAL A 87 -4.82 -3.85 -6.64
CA VAL A 87 -3.57 -4.49 -6.20
C VAL A 87 -3.87 -5.73 -5.35
N ASN A 88 -4.89 -5.68 -4.50
CA ASN A 88 -5.34 -6.85 -3.74
C ASN A 88 -5.91 -7.94 -4.65
N TYR A 89 -6.61 -7.55 -5.72
CA TYR A 89 -7.11 -8.50 -6.71
C TYR A 89 -5.96 -9.23 -7.40
N LEU A 90 -4.91 -8.53 -7.83
CA LEU A 90 -3.72 -9.15 -8.42
C LEU A 90 -3.07 -10.16 -7.46
N LYS A 91 -3.06 -9.86 -6.16
CA LYS A 91 -2.57 -10.77 -5.11
C LYS A 91 -3.48 -12.00 -4.97
N ASP A 92 -4.79 -11.81 -4.95
CA ASP A 92 -5.76 -12.91 -4.82
C ASP A 92 -5.74 -13.85 -6.04
N GLN A 93 -5.46 -13.31 -7.23
CA GLN A 93 -5.18 -14.08 -8.45
C GLN A 93 -3.76 -14.68 -8.51
N SER A 94 -2.95 -14.51 -7.46
CA SER A 94 -1.56 -14.96 -7.40
C SER A 94 -0.66 -14.42 -8.53
N LEU A 95 -1.01 -13.27 -9.10
CA LEU A 95 -0.21 -12.58 -10.12
C LEU A 95 0.96 -11.81 -9.49
N ILE A 96 0.81 -11.43 -8.22
CA ILE A 96 1.84 -10.90 -7.34
C ILE A 96 1.74 -11.60 -5.96
N THR A 97 2.80 -11.55 -5.16
CA THR A 97 2.74 -12.10 -3.79
C THR A 97 2.15 -11.08 -2.81
N ALA A 98 1.76 -11.53 -1.61
CA ALA A 98 1.24 -10.66 -0.55
C ALA A 98 2.26 -9.59 -0.10
N ASP A 99 3.53 -9.96 0.00
CA ASP A 99 4.61 -9.02 0.34
C ASP A 99 4.74 -7.94 -0.74
N ARG A 100 4.66 -8.34 -2.01
CA ARG A 100 4.76 -7.43 -3.16
C ARG A 100 3.58 -6.46 -3.22
N ALA A 101 2.36 -6.95 -3.00
CA ALA A 101 1.19 -6.10 -2.87
C ALA A 101 1.37 -5.05 -1.76
N SER A 102 1.90 -5.46 -0.60
CA SER A 102 2.17 -4.55 0.52
C SER A 102 3.23 -3.50 0.16
N GLU A 103 4.31 -3.89 -0.52
CA GLU A 103 5.36 -2.97 -0.97
C GLU A 103 4.84 -1.93 -1.98
N ILE A 104 4.01 -2.37 -2.94
CA ILE A 104 3.39 -1.50 -3.94
C ILE A 104 2.46 -0.48 -3.28
N LEU A 105 1.63 -0.91 -2.32
CA LEU A 105 0.71 -0.03 -1.59
C LEU A 105 1.42 0.91 -0.60
N LEU A 106 2.67 0.61 -0.24
CA LEU A 106 3.56 1.53 0.46
C LEU A 106 4.29 2.49 -0.49
N GLY A 107 4.11 2.36 -1.81
CA GLY A 107 4.79 3.19 -2.81
C GLY A 107 6.30 2.93 -2.87
N LYS A 108 6.75 1.74 -2.49
CA LYS A 108 8.17 1.39 -2.43
C LYS A 108 8.66 0.94 -3.82
N PRO A 109 9.60 1.65 -4.47
CA PRO A 109 10.21 1.17 -5.70
C PRO A 109 11.06 -0.09 -5.45
N ILE A 110 11.20 -0.92 -6.50
CA ILE A 110 12.08 -2.10 -6.50
C ILE A 110 13.53 -1.68 -6.63
#